data_AF-A0A1A3T4C0-F1
#
_entry.id   AF-A0A1A3T4C0-F1
#
_cell.length_a   1.000
_cell.length_b   1.000
_cell.length_c   1.000
_cell.angle_alpha   90.00
_cell.angle_beta   90.00
_cell.angle_gamma   90.00
#
_symmetry.space_group_name_H-M   'P 1'
#
loop_
_entity.id
_entity.type
_entity.pdbx_description
1 polymer ?
#
loop_
_entity_poly.entity_id
_entity_poly.type
_entity_poly.pdbx_seq_one_letter_code
_entity_poly.pdbx_strand_id
1 'polypeptide(L)'
;MNTVLYFHPNGTAYETRAYSKADVAQLVSDRGLQCLTSADRQFDFWFSPSTQPCQRGINRTATELLLATTNLTAKTVPLLRGCVVVATHDSDGDLDGLSWTQLDLLVRRSGSLTKRDDRVLNRRIAREGRRQQRRAQAAKPVGVRATRSRTPVAH
;
A
#
# COMPACT_ATOMS: atom_id res chain seq x y z
N MET A 1 -9.07 -1.39 23.71
CA MET A 1 -9.83 -0.83 22.56
C MET A 1 -8.92 -1.05 21.37
N ASN A 2 -9.25 -2.01 20.49
CA ASN A 2 -8.28 -2.54 19.53
C ASN A 2 -8.43 -1.82 18.19
N THR A 3 -8.07 -0.54 18.22
CA THR A 3 -8.14 0.34 17.08
C THR A 3 -6.94 0.12 16.17
N VAL A 4 -7.17 -0.04 14.88
CA VAL A 4 -6.11 -0.09 13.86
C VAL A 4 -6.40 0.95 12.78
N LEU A 5 -5.36 1.44 12.12
CA LEU A 5 -5.52 2.40 11.03
C LEU A 5 -5.50 1.67 9.70
N TYR A 6 -6.58 1.81 8.94
CA TYR A 6 -6.69 1.29 7.58
C TYR A 6 -6.43 2.39 6.56
N PHE A 7 -5.41 2.23 5.74
CA PHE A 7 -5.06 3.14 4.67
C PHE A 7 -5.43 2.52 3.33
N HIS A 8 -6.24 3.25 2.56
CA HIS A 8 -6.61 2.87 1.21
C HIS A 8 -5.71 3.61 0.18
N PRO A 9 -5.34 2.98 -0.95
CA PRO A 9 -4.40 3.57 -1.91
C PRO A 9 -4.93 4.82 -2.65
N ASN A 10 -6.21 5.17 -2.51
CA ASN A 10 -6.79 6.42 -2.99
C ASN A 10 -6.44 7.64 -2.09
N GLY A 11 -5.76 7.41 -0.96
CA GLY A 11 -5.38 8.44 0.00
C GLY A 11 -6.32 8.58 1.19
N THR A 12 -7.40 7.79 1.29
CA THR A 12 -8.25 7.79 2.48
C THR A 12 -7.66 6.91 3.58
N ALA A 13 -7.81 7.36 4.82
CA ALA A 13 -7.44 6.63 6.02
C ALA A 13 -8.67 6.55 6.93
N TYR A 14 -8.93 5.36 7.48
CA TYR A 14 -10.03 5.12 8.39
C TYR A 14 -9.53 4.45 9.65
N GLU A 15 -10.11 4.84 10.77
CA GLU A 15 -10.02 4.07 12.00
C GLU A 15 -10.91 2.83 11.86
N THR A 16 -10.36 1.64 12.11
CA THR A 16 -11.13 0.40 12.13
C THR A 16 -10.76 -0.44 13.34
N ARG A 17 -11.49 -1.52 13.56
CA ARG A 17 -11.22 -2.47 14.63
C ARG A 17 -10.75 -3.78 14.03
N ALA A 18 -9.62 -4.28 14.52
CA ALA A 18 -9.13 -5.61 14.21
C ALA A 18 -8.65 -6.23 15.52
N TYR A 19 -9.08 -7.45 15.79
CA TYR A 19 -8.76 -8.15 17.03
C TYR A 19 -7.80 -9.31 16.80
N SER A 20 -7.52 -9.64 15.54
CA SER A 20 -6.61 -10.69 15.15
C SER A 20 -5.92 -10.41 13.81
N LYS A 21 -4.79 -11.08 13.57
CA LYS A 21 -4.11 -11.10 12.26
C LYS A 21 -5.05 -11.60 11.13
N ALA A 22 -6.01 -12.46 11.46
CA ALA A 22 -7.02 -12.93 10.51
C ALA A 22 -7.99 -11.82 10.08
N ASP A 23 -8.40 -10.95 11.01
CA ASP A 23 -9.23 -9.78 10.69
C ASP A 23 -8.47 -8.81 9.78
N VAL A 24 -7.16 -8.60 10.04
CA VAL A 24 -6.30 -7.78 9.18
C VAL A 24 -6.17 -8.39 7.79
N ALA A 25 -6.01 -9.71 7.68
CA ALA A 25 -5.97 -10.39 6.39
C ALA A 25 -7.29 -10.24 5.61
N GLN A 26 -8.44 -10.26 6.30
CA GLN A 26 -9.74 -9.96 5.69
C GLN A 26 -9.81 -8.50 5.21
N LEU A 27 -9.36 -7.54 6.04
CA LEU A 27 -9.36 -6.11 5.70
C LEU A 27 -8.50 -5.80 4.48
N VAL A 28 -7.31 -6.40 4.38
CA VAL A 28 -6.41 -6.24 3.23
C VAL A 28 -6.86 -7.09 2.03
N SER A 29 -7.92 -7.90 2.20
CA SER A 29 -8.56 -8.71 1.18
C SER A 29 -7.60 -9.66 0.45
N ASP A 30 -6.64 -10.25 1.19
CA ASP A 30 -5.63 -11.10 0.58
C ASP A 30 -5.04 -12.19 1.49
N ARG A 31 -4.60 -13.28 0.85
CA ARG A 31 -4.02 -14.48 1.48
C ARG A 31 -2.49 -14.43 1.64
N GLY A 32 -1.84 -13.32 1.28
CA GLY A 32 -0.38 -13.17 1.25
C GLY A 32 0.16 -12.01 2.09
N LEU A 33 -0.38 -11.79 3.29
CA LEU A 33 -0.06 -10.65 4.14
C LEU A 33 1.45 -10.59 4.47
N GLN A 34 2.08 -9.45 4.21
CA GLN A 34 3.44 -9.14 4.65
C GLN A 34 3.38 -8.09 5.75
N CYS A 35 4.31 -8.18 6.69
CA CYS A 35 4.48 -7.23 7.78
C CYS A 35 5.84 -6.55 7.67
N LEU A 36 5.85 -5.22 7.82
CA LEU A 36 7.06 -4.46 8.07
C LEU A 36 6.93 -3.75 9.41
N THR A 37 7.89 -3.98 10.29
CA THR A 37 7.93 -3.34 11.61
C THR A 37 8.77 -2.07 11.55
N SER A 38 8.28 -1.03 12.21
CA SER A 38 8.96 0.24 12.47
C SER A 38 10.30 0.06 13.20
N ALA A 39 11.17 1.08 13.14
CA ALA A 39 12.51 0.97 13.72
C ALA A 39 12.51 0.87 15.25
N ASP A 40 11.51 1.47 15.90
CA ASP A 40 11.27 1.42 17.34
C ASP A 40 10.48 0.18 17.78
N ARG A 41 10.11 -0.69 16.84
CA ARG A 41 9.28 -1.88 17.05
C ARG A 41 7.92 -1.59 17.68
N GLN A 42 7.41 -0.37 17.54
CA GLN A 42 6.11 -0.02 18.12
C GLN A 42 4.96 -0.23 17.13
N PHE A 43 5.24 -0.11 15.85
CA PHE A 43 4.25 -0.16 14.77
C PHE A 43 4.57 -1.24 13.76
N ASP A 44 3.53 -1.93 13.34
CA ASP A 44 3.54 -2.91 12.27
C ASP A 44 2.68 -2.44 11.10
N PHE A 45 3.25 -2.57 9.91
CA PHE A 45 2.64 -2.25 8.64
C PHE A 45 2.28 -3.54 7.92
N TRP A 46 1.00 -3.88 7.95
CA TRP A 46 0.45 -5.06 7.31
C TRP A 46 -0.08 -4.68 5.93
N PHE A 47 0.45 -5.31 4.88
CA PHE A 47 0.06 -5.05 3.49
C PHE A 47 0.10 -6.33 2.67
N SER A 48 -0.56 -6.33 1.51
CA SER A 48 -0.43 -7.41 0.55
C SER A 48 0.58 -7.03 -0.56
N PRO A 49 1.51 -7.93 -0.93
CA PRO A 49 2.40 -7.75 -2.09
C PRO A 49 1.65 -7.98 -3.42
N SER A 50 0.36 -8.31 -3.38
CA SER A 50 -0.41 -8.73 -4.54
C SER A 50 -0.44 -7.68 -5.64
N THR A 51 -0.25 -8.17 -6.86
CA THR A 51 -0.17 -7.36 -8.07
C THR A 51 -1.50 -7.30 -8.81
N GLN A 52 -2.61 -7.65 -8.13
CA GLN A 52 -3.95 -7.57 -8.72
C GLN A 52 -4.22 -6.14 -9.22
N PRO A 53 -4.91 -5.97 -10.37
CA PRO A 53 -5.05 -4.67 -11.03
C PRO A 53 -5.61 -3.56 -10.12
N CYS A 54 -6.54 -3.91 -9.22
CA CYS A 54 -7.16 -3.00 -8.24
C CYS A 54 -6.24 -2.64 -7.07
N GLN A 55 -5.26 -3.48 -6.73
CA GLN A 55 -4.32 -3.27 -5.62
C GLN A 55 -2.95 -2.73 -6.05
N ARG A 56 -2.77 -2.40 -7.34
CA ARG A 56 -1.50 -1.85 -7.87
C ARG A 56 -1.20 -0.43 -7.43
N GLY A 57 -2.21 0.30 -6.93
CA GLY A 57 -2.09 1.67 -6.47
C GLY A 57 -1.06 1.78 -5.34
N ILE A 58 -0.18 2.77 -5.43
CA ILE A 58 0.78 3.04 -4.36
C ILE A 58 0.05 3.76 -3.23
N ASN A 59 0.15 3.23 -2.03
CA ASN A 59 -0.40 3.85 -0.83
C ASN A 59 0.59 4.90 -0.32
N ARG A 60 0.42 6.13 -0.80
CA ARG A 60 1.30 7.25 -0.47
C ARG A 60 1.34 7.50 1.04
N THR A 61 0.16 7.62 1.66
CA THR A 61 0.03 7.93 3.08
C THR A 61 0.71 6.89 3.95
N ALA A 62 0.48 5.60 3.69
CA ALA A 62 1.14 4.53 4.43
C ALA A 62 2.67 4.51 4.20
N THR A 63 3.12 4.81 2.99
CA THR A 63 4.56 4.89 2.68
C THR A 63 5.25 6.07 3.37
N GLU A 64 4.57 7.22 3.45
CA GLU A 64 5.03 8.38 4.22
C GLU A 64 5.12 8.05 5.71
N LEU A 65 4.09 7.40 6.26
CA LEU A 65 4.09 6.95 7.64
C LEU A 65 5.22 5.96 7.94
N LEU A 66 5.46 5.00 7.04
CA LEU A 66 6.57 4.06 7.14
C LEU A 66 7.92 4.80 7.13
N LEU A 67 8.09 5.76 6.23
CA LEU A 67 9.31 6.58 6.17
C LEU A 67 9.52 7.39 7.46
N ALA A 68 8.44 7.90 8.06
CA ALA A 68 8.50 8.70 9.28
C ALA A 68 8.79 7.87 10.54
N THR A 69 8.45 6.58 10.53
CA THR A 69 8.57 5.66 11.69
C THR A 69 9.75 4.69 11.55
N THR A 70 10.41 4.64 10.39
CA THR A 70 11.59 3.82 10.16
C THR A 70 12.83 4.68 9.95
N ASN A 71 14.00 4.09 10.14
CA ASN A 71 15.29 4.74 9.84
C ASN A 71 15.65 4.66 8.34
N LEU A 72 14.67 4.39 7.48
CA LEU A 72 14.87 4.34 6.04
C LEU A 72 14.93 5.76 5.47
N THR A 73 15.55 5.88 4.30
CA THR A 73 15.58 7.17 3.58
C THR A 73 14.47 7.21 2.55
N ALA A 74 14.05 8.42 2.14
CA ALA A 74 13.06 8.58 1.07
C ALA A 74 13.46 7.89 -0.25
N LYS A 75 14.74 7.55 -0.44
CA LYS A 75 15.26 6.79 -1.58
C LYS A 75 15.13 5.28 -1.44
N THR A 76 15.22 4.75 -0.22
CA THR A 76 15.29 3.31 0.07
C THR A 76 14.00 2.75 0.65
N VAL A 77 13.12 3.58 1.20
CA VAL A 77 11.83 3.13 1.75
C VAL A 77 11.04 2.35 0.68
N PRO A 78 10.50 1.16 1.01
CA PRO A 78 9.67 0.41 0.09
C PRO A 78 8.37 1.18 -0.18
N LEU A 79 7.92 1.18 -1.43
CA LEU A 79 6.63 1.78 -1.79
C LEU A 79 5.53 0.77 -1.46
N LEU A 80 4.75 1.05 -0.42
CA LEU A 80 3.63 0.20 -0.04
C LEU A 80 2.52 0.31 -1.08
N ARG A 81 1.88 -0.81 -1.40
CA ARG A 81 0.85 -0.90 -2.43
C ARG A 81 -0.43 -1.45 -1.84
N GLY A 82 -1.55 -1.12 -2.49
CA GLY A 82 -2.85 -1.58 -2.06
C GLY A 82 -3.24 -1.02 -0.69
N CYS A 83 -4.06 -1.78 0.00
CA CYS A 83 -4.53 -1.42 1.34
C CYS A 83 -3.48 -1.81 2.38
N VAL A 84 -3.25 -0.90 3.32
CA VAL A 84 -2.27 -1.09 4.39
C VAL A 84 -2.95 -0.90 5.72
N VAL A 85 -2.77 -1.83 6.63
CA VAL A 85 -3.21 -1.71 8.02
C VAL A 85 -2.00 -1.41 8.88
N VAL A 86 -2.10 -0.37 9.72
CA VAL A 86 -1.11 -0.04 10.73
C VAL A 86 -1.68 -0.36 12.08
N ALA A 87 -0.92 -1.14 12.85
CA ALA A 87 -1.29 -1.62 14.18
C ALA A 87 -0.03 -1.72 15.06
N THR A 88 -0.21 -2.12 16.31
CA THR A 88 0.88 -2.44 17.23
C THR A 88 0.93 -3.95 17.43
N HIS A 89 1.91 -4.43 18.18
CA HIS A 89 1.91 -5.79 18.69
C HIS A 89 2.15 -5.81 20.19
N ASP A 90 1.66 -6.86 20.84
CA ASP A 90 1.94 -7.14 22.25
C ASP A 90 3.32 -7.81 22.42
N SER A 91 3.67 -8.15 23.67
CA SER A 91 4.95 -8.81 23.99
C SER A 91 5.14 -10.17 23.31
N ASP A 92 4.03 -10.81 22.91
CA ASP A 92 4.02 -12.11 22.24
C ASP A 92 4.11 -11.96 20.71
N GLY A 93 4.12 -10.72 20.20
CA GLY A 93 4.20 -10.42 18.77
C GLY A 93 2.85 -10.59 18.06
N ASP A 94 1.76 -10.63 18.83
CA ASP A 94 0.40 -10.68 18.31
C ASP A 94 -0.18 -9.29 18.13
N LEU A 95 -1.13 -9.20 17.20
CA LEU A 95 -1.72 -7.93 16.79
C LEU A 95 -2.40 -7.27 17.99
N ASP A 96 -1.96 -6.07 18.33
CA ASP A 96 -2.59 -5.22 19.33
C ASP A 96 -3.10 -3.92 18.69
N GLY A 97 -4.01 -3.27 19.41
CA GLY A 97 -4.57 -1.99 19.01
C GLY A 97 -3.63 -0.82 19.27
N LEU A 98 -3.75 0.19 18.41
CA LEU A 98 -3.19 1.51 18.63
C LEU A 98 -3.91 2.19 19.80
N SER A 99 -3.16 2.45 20.86
CA SER A 99 -3.57 3.38 21.91
C SER A 99 -3.59 4.82 21.40
N TRP A 100 -4.31 5.71 22.10
CA TRP A 100 -4.34 7.14 21.80
C TRP A 100 -2.93 7.76 21.76
N THR A 101 -2.06 7.38 22.68
CA THR A 101 -0.67 7.88 22.72
C THR A 101 0.13 7.45 21.49
N GLN A 102 -0.09 6.23 20.99
CA GLN A 102 0.54 5.73 19.78
C GLN A 102 0.00 6.42 18.52
N LEU A 103 -1.31 6.72 18.47
CA LEU A 103 -1.90 7.52 17.39
C LEU A 103 -1.31 8.93 17.35
N ASP A 104 -1.20 9.60 18.51
CA ASP A 104 -0.57 10.91 18.61
C ASP A 104 0.90 10.89 18.18
N LEU A 105 1.62 9.82 18.51
CA LEU A 105 3.00 9.63 18.08
C LEU A 105 3.09 9.52 16.55
N LEU A 106 2.20 8.73 15.92
CA LEU A 106 2.14 8.61 14.46
C LEU A 106 1.86 9.95 13.77
N VAL A 107 0.93 10.74 14.31
CA VAL A 107 0.64 12.09 13.80
C VAL A 107 1.87 13.00 13.92
N ARG A 108 2.55 13.01 15.07
CA ARG A 108 3.78 13.81 15.26
C ARG A 108 4.90 13.36 14.32
N ARG A 109 5.09 12.05 14.15
CA ARG A 109 6.11 11.48 13.24
C ARG A 109 5.82 11.84 11.79
N SER A 110 4.60 11.65 11.32
CA SER A 110 4.22 12.03 9.96
C SER A 110 4.42 13.53 9.69
N GLY A 111 4.15 14.40 10.67
CA GLY A 111 4.42 15.84 10.57
C GLY A 111 5.91 16.23 10.58
N SER A 112 6.80 15.33 10.99
CA SER A 112 8.25 15.57 11.03
C SER A 112 8.96 15.35 9.68
N LEU A 113 8.23 14.83 8.68
CA LEU A 113 8.77 14.62 7.33
C LEU A 113 9.23 15.93 6.71
N THR A 114 10.44 15.93 6.15
CA THR A 114 10.97 17.13 5.51
C THR A 114 10.41 17.29 4.10
N LYS A 115 10.27 18.54 3.65
CA LYS A 115 9.88 18.85 2.26
C LYS A 115 10.78 18.17 1.21
N ARG A 116 12.04 17.88 1.58
CA ARG A 116 12.99 17.17 0.72
C ARG A 116 12.60 15.71 0.55
N ASP A 117 12.24 15.04 1.63
CA ASP A 117 11.79 13.65 1.62
C ASP A 117 10.50 13.51 0.82
N ASP A 118 9.53 14.38 1.06
CA ASP A 118 8.29 14.44 0.28
C ASP A 118 8.56 14.58 -1.21
N ARG A 119 9.48 15.47 -1.60
CA ARG A 119 9.82 15.69 -3.02
C ARG A 119 10.52 14.47 -3.64
N VAL A 120 11.34 13.75 -2.87
CA VAL A 120 12.00 12.52 -3.35
C VAL A 120 10.97 11.40 -3.49
N LEU A 121 10.10 11.23 -2.49
CA LEU A 121 9.07 10.21 -2.47
C LEU A 121 8.06 10.44 -3.60
N ASN A 122 7.55 11.66 -3.76
CA ASN A 122 6.63 12.01 -4.85
C ASN A 122 7.24 11.72 -6.24
N ARG A 123 8.54 12.00 -6.42
CA ARG A 123 9.24 11.66 -7.67
C ARG A 123 9.31 10.15 -7.88
N ARG A 124 9.53 9.35 -6.83
CA ARG A 124 9.55 7.88 -6.92
C ARG A 124 8.16 7.33 -7.25
N ILE A 125 7.13 7.80 -6.57
CA ILE A 125 5.73 7.41 -6.82
C ILE A 125 5.35 7.73 -8.27
N ALA A 126 5.63 8.95 -8.75
CA ALA A 126 5.31 9.34 -10.12
C ALA A 126 6.11 8.56 -11.18
N ARG A 127 7.36 8.17 -10.89
CA ARG A 127 8.15 7.30 -11.77
C ARG A 127 7.55 5.90 -11.86
N GLU A 128 7.14 5.36 -10.72
CA GLU A 128 6.59 4.02 -10.64
C GLU A 128 5.19 3.94 -11.27
N GLY A 129 4.34 4.96 -11.06
CA GLY A 129 3.07 5.09 -11.76
C GLY A 129 3.23 5.14 -13.29
N ARG A 130 4.22 5.90 -13.80
CA ARG A 130 4.55 5.90 -15.24
C ARG A 130 5.02 4.53 -15.73
N ARG A 131 5.83 3.81 -14.95
CA ARG A 131 6.25 2.43 -15.31
C ARG A 131 5.07 1.48 -15.38
N GLN A 132 4.13 1.57 -14.44
CA GLN A 132 2.90 0.78 -14.46
C GLN A 132 2.02 1.09 -15.67
N GLN A 133 1.83 2.37 -15.99
CA GLN A 133 1.07 2.78 -17.18
C GLN A 133 1.68 2.20 -18.45
N ARG A 134 3.01 2.24 -18.59
CA ARG A 134 3.71 1.63 -19.74
C ARG A 134 3.51 0.11 -19.80
N ARG A 135 3.63 -0.59 -18.67
CA ARG A 135 3.37 -2.04 -18.60
C ARG A 135 1.92 -2.39 -18.95
N ALA A 136 0.95 -1.60 -18.47
CA ALA A 136 -0.46 -1.80 -18.78
C ALA A 136 -0.76 -1.54 -20.26
N GLN A 137 -0.13 -0.54 -20.88
CA GLN A 137 -0.25 -0.27 -22.31
C GLN A 137 0.38 -1.38 -23.16
N ALA A 138 1.55 -1.89 -22.78
CA ALA A 138 2.20 -3.00 -23.47
C ALA A 138 1.45 -4.33 -23.33
N ALA A 139 0.71 -4.52 -22.22
CA ALA A 139 -0.11 -5.71 -21.97
C ALA A 139 -1.50 -5.66 -22.61
N LYS A 140 -1.93 -4.53 -23.21
CA LYS A 140 -3.16 -4.50 -24.01
C LYS A 140 -2.88 -5.30 -25.29
N PRO A 141 -3.59 -6.41 -25.55
CA PRO A 141 -3.40 -7.13 -26.80
C PRO A 141 -3.75 -6.18 -27.95
N VAL A 142 -2.86 -6.10 -28.94
CA VAL A 142 -3.15 -5.46 -30.23
C VAL A 142 -4.44 -6.11 -30.73
N GLY A 143 -5.52 -5.33 -30.77
CA GLY A 143 -6.80 -5.81 -31.26
C GLY A 143 -6.57 -6.41 -32.63
N VAL A 144 -6.79 -7.73 -32.74
CA VAL A 144 -6.75 -8.43 -34.02
C VAL A 144 -7.79 -7.75 -34.90
N ARG A 145 -7.31 -6.99 -35.87
CA ARG A 145 -8.14 -6.32 -36.87
C ARG A 145 -8.97 -7.38 -37.55
N ALA A 146 -10.27 -7.41 -37.26
CA ALA A 146 -11.20 -8.38 -37.81
C ALA A 146 -11.07 -8.43 -39.34
N THR A 147 -10.53 -9.54 -39.84
CA THR A 147 -10.43 -9.83 -41.27
C THR A 147 -11.85 -10.01 -41.79
N ARG A 148 -12.35 -9.06 -42.59
CA ARG A 148 -13.63 -9.18 -43.29
C ARG A 148 -13.64 -10.48 -44.10
N SER A 149 -14.52 -11.40 -43.72
CA SER A 149 -14.81 -12.63 -44.46
C SER A 149 -15.25 -12.27 -45.88
N ARG A 150 -14.48 -12.69 -46.89
CA ARG A 150 -14.90 -12.62 -48.29
C ARG A 150 -15.78 -13.84 -48.55
N THR A 151 -17.06 -13.61 -48.80
CA THR A 151 -18.00 -14.64 -49.26
C THR A 151 -17.62 -15.07 -50.68
N PRO A 152 -17.46 -16.37 -50.97
CA PRO A 152 -17.32 -16.85 -52.34
C PRO A 152 -18.71 -16.90 -53.00
N VAL A 153 -18.78 -16.41 -54.23
CA VAL A 153 -19.95 -16.52 -55.11
C VAL A 153 -19.93 -17.92 -55.72
N ALA A 154 -21.02 -18.68 -55.56
CA ALA A 154 -21.21 -19.96 -56.21
C ALA A 154 -21.68 -19.75 -57.66
N HIS A 155 -21.08 -20.49 -58.59
CA HIS A 155 -21.47 -20.60 -60.00
C HIS A 155 -22.56 -21.66 -60.19
#